data_AF-A0A660SDH4-F1
#
_entry.id   AF-A0A660SDH4-F1
#
_cell.length_a   1.000
_cell.length_b   1.000
_cell.length_c   1.000
_cell.angle_alpha   90.00
_cell.angle_beta   90.00
_cell.angle_gamma   90.00
#
_symmetry.space_group_name_H-M   'P 1'
#
loop_
_entity.id
_entity.type
_entity.pdbx_description
1 polymer ?
#
loop_
_entity_poly.entity_id
_entity_poly.type
_entity_poly.pdbx_seq_one_letter_code
_entity_poly.pdbx_strand_id
1 'polypeptide(L)'
;INLVYRPSWGDARSTSEVMQKLKEKREIDLALSTTGSGPHRDRFQFIGNGRDFAKSASTGQQRLLSLVLRVAQARFYSETTGRKPLLLLDDVLLELDPGRRRLFRDRLPEAEQIFYTFLPGEETGRIGEDSLTYEMLDGVLHEQ
;
A
#
# COMPACT_ATOMS: atom_id res chain seq x y z
N ILE A 1 -5.89 3.16 -14.80
CA ILE A 1 -5.31 1.87 -14.33
C ILE A 1 -6.42 1.17 -13.56
N ASN A 2 -6.71 -0.09 -13.90
CA ASN A 2 -7.76 -0.87 -13.26
C ASN A 2 -7.13 -1.90 -12.31
N LEU A 3 -7.63 -1.97 -11.08
CA LEU A 3 -7.25 -3.03 -10.14
C LEU A 3 -8.12 -4.27 -10.39
N VAL A 4 -7.50 -5.40 -10.67
CA VAL A 4 -8.17 -6.67 -10.94
C VAL A 4 -7.69 -7.70 -9.93
N TYR A 5 -8.61 -8.23 -9.13
CA TYR A 5 -8.35 -9.37 -8.28
C TYR A 5 -8.52 -10.67 -9.08
N ARG A 6 -7.53 -11.55 -9.00
CA ARG A 6 -7.49 -12.85 -9.67
C ARG A 6 -7.34 -13.96 -8.63
N PRO A 7 -8.44 -14.62 -8.24
CA PRO A 7 -8.40 -15.71 -7.29
C PRO A 7 -7.64 -16.92 -7.87
N SER A 8 -6.87 -17.62 -7.04
CA SER A 8 -6.12 -18.81 -7.39
C SER A 8 -7.03 -19.98 -7.81
N TRP A 9 -8.26 -20.01 -7.31
CA TRP A 9 -9.26 -21.03 -7.65
C TRP A 9 -10.25 -20.58 -8.73
N GLY A 10 -9.98 -19.45 -9.39
CA GLY A 10 -10.84 -18.93 -10.46
C GLY A 10 -12.27 -18.68 -9.97
N ASP A 11 -13.24 -19.23 -10.69
CA ASP A 11 -14.66 -19.03 -10.38
C ASP A 11 -15.24 -20.02 -9.37
N ALA A 12 -14.43 -20.82 -8.68
CA ALA A 12 -14.92 -21.71 -7.63
C ALA A 12 -15.70 -20.92 -6.56
N ARG A 13 -16.98 -21.26 -6.36
CA ARG A 13 -17.89 -20.59 -5.40
C ARG A 13 -18.33 -21.51 -4.27
N SER A 14 -18.03 -22.81 -4.33
CA SER A 14 -18.43 -23.79 -3.32
C SER A 14 -17.23 -24.50 -2.69
N THR A 15 -17.41 -24.96 -1.45
CA THR A 15 -16.42 -25.81 -0.76
C THR A 15 -16.08 -27.06 -1.57
N SER A 16 -17.08 -27.68 -2.22
CA SER A 16 -16.89 -28.84 -3.09
C SER A 16 -15.95 -28.57 -4.27
N GLU A 17 -16.10 -27.43 -4.95
CA GLU A 17 -15.21 -27.05 -6.07
C GLU A 17 -13.80 -26.75 -5.57
N VAL A 18 -13.66 -26.09 -4.43
CA VAL A 18 -12.35 -25.83 -3.80
C VAL A 18 -11.66 -27.14 -3.41
N MET A 19 -12.39 -28.07 -2.79
CA MET A 19 -11.87 -29.40 -2.43
C MET A 19 -11.41 -30.17 -3.66
N GLN A 20 -12.15 -30.08 -4.77
CA GLN A 20 -11.76 -30.67 -6.05
C GLN A 20 -10.45 -30.05 -6.58
N LYS A 21 -10.30 -28.72 -6.53
CA LYS A 21 -9.06 -28.02 -6.94
C LYS A 21 -7.85 -28.41 -6.09
N LEU A 22 -8.03 -28.54 -4.77
CA LEU A 22 -6.97 -29.01 -3.87
C LEU A 22 -6.59 -30.46 -4.16
N LYS A 23 -7.58 -31.32 -4.45
CA LYS A 23 -7.35 -32.72 -4.81
C LYS A 23 -6.57 -32.84 -6.12
N GLU A 24 -6.91 -32.04 -7.13
CA GLU A 24 -6.21 -31.98 -8.43
C GLU A 24 -4.70 -31.66 -8.29
N LYS A 25 -4.32 -30.87 -7.28
CA LYS A 25 -2.92 -30.46 -7.05
C LYS A 25 -2.17 -31.30 -6.01
N ARG A 26 -2.81 -32.28 -5.38
CA ARG A 26 -2.29 -32.95 -4.18
C ARG A 26 -0.89 -33.56 -4.37
N GLU A 27 -0.64 -34.25 -5.47
CA GLU A 27 0.66 -34.88 -5.74
C GLU A 27 1.79 -33.84 -5.90
N ILE A 28 1.51 -32.74 -6.59
CA ILE A 28 2.47 -31.64 -6.78
C ILE A 28 2.73 -30.93 -5.46
N ASP A 29 1.68 -30.64 -4.70
CA ASP A 29 1.77 -29.97 -3.40
C ASP A 29 2.55 -30.82 -2.38
N LEU A 30 2.40 -32.15 -2.40
CA LEU A 30 3.20 -33.08 -1.60
C LEU A 30 4.67 -33.04 -2.01
N ALA A 31 4.97 -33.12 -3.31
CA ALA A 31 6.35 -33.06 -3.81
C ALA A 31 7.05 -31.73 -3.46
N LEU A 32 6.31 -30.62 -3.44
CA LEU A 32 6.82 -29.30 -3.07
C LEU A 32 6.74 -28.99 -1.57
N SER A 33 6.15 -29.89 -0.77
CA SER A 33 5.90 -29.70 0.68
C SER A 33 5.20 -28.37 1.00
N THR A 34 4.35 -27.87 0.10
CA THR A 34 3.62 -26.62 0.25
C THR A 34 2.33 -26.65 -0.56
N THR A 35 1.27 -26.01 -0.06
CA THR A 35 0.02 -25.89 -0.82
C THR A 35 0.18 -24.83 -1.93
N GLY A 36 0.09 -25.27 -3.18
CA GLY A 36 0.32 -24.47 -4.39
C GLY A 36 -0.91 -23.74 -4.92
N SER A 37 -2.05 -23.78 -4.22
CA SER A 37 -3.27 -23.04 -4.57
C SER A 37 -4.08 -22.63 -3.35
N GLY A 38 -4.81 -21.52 -3.44
CA GLY A 38 -5.65 -20.98 -2.37
C GLY A 38 -5.52 -19.46 -2.24
N PRO A 39 -6.22 -18.84 -1.28
CA PRO A 39 -6.25 -17.39 -1.14
C PRO A 39 -4.86 -16.75 -0.99
N HIS A 40 -3.93 -17.47 -0.36
CA HIS A 40 -2.51 -17.08 -0.25
C HIS A 40 -1.75 -17.04 -1.59
N ARG A 41 -2.33 -17.57 -2.66
CA ARG A 41 -1.81 -17.54 -4.03
C ARG A 41 -2.62 -16.63 -4.96
N ASP A 42 -3.63 -15.93 -4.43
CA ASP A 42 -4.39 -14.95 -5.20
C ASP A 42 -3.50 -13.80 -5.66
N ARG A 43 -3.91 -13.11 -6.73
CA ARG A 43 -3.15 -11.99 -7.29
C ARG A 43 -4.01 -10.74 -7.44
N PHE A 44 -3.44 -9.61 -7.04
CA PHE A 44 -3.92 -8.29 -7.43
C PHE A 44 -3.09 -7.79 -8.61
N GLN A 45 -3.74 -7.49 -9.72
CA GLN A 45 -3.10 -7.01 -10.94
C GLN A 45 -3.54 -5.58 -11.24
N PHE A 46 -2.59 -4.74 -11.62
CA PHE A 46 -2.86 -3.36 -12.05
C PHE A 46 -2.82 -3.34 -13.56
N ILE A 47 -3.96 -3.17 -14.22
CA ILE A 47 -4.07 -3.20 -15.68
C ILE A 47 -4.08 -1.76 -16.23
N GLY A 48 -3.10 -1.43 -17.07
CA GLY A 48 -3.00 -0.16 -17.79
C GLY A 48 -2.73 -0.43 -19.27
N ASN A 49 -3.49 0.21 -20.17
CA ASN A 49 -3.38 0.01 -21.62
C ASN A 49 -3.41 -1.48 -22.04
N GLY A 50 -4.26 -2.27 -21.39
CA GLY A 50 -4.42 -3.71 -21.66
C GLY A 50 -3.29 -4.61 -21.16
N ARG A 51 -2.30 -4.09 -20.44
CA ARG A 51 -1.16 -4.86 -19.91
C ARG A 51 -1.05 -4.72 -18.40
N ASP A 52 -0.35 -5.66 -17.77
CA ASP A 52 0.00 -5.57 -16.35
C ASP A 52 0.98 -4.41 -16.14
N PHE A 53 0.43 -3.28 -15.70
CA PHE A 53 1.13 -2.02 -15.46
C PHE A 53 2.26 -2.21 -14.46
N ALA A 54 2.07 -3.03 -13.42
CA ALA A 54 3.09 -3.23 -12.39
C ALA A 54 4.38 -3.85 -12.98
N LYS A 55 4.26 -4.66 -14.04
CA LYS A 55 5.42 -5.28 -14.70
C LYS A 55 6.20 -4.35 -15.62
N SER A 56 5.57 -3.32 -16.17
CA SER A 56 6.23 -2.35 -17.06
C SER A 56 6.45 -0.98 -16.43
N ALA A 57 5.98 -0.78 -15.19
CA ALA A 57 6.13 0.47 -14.46
C ALA A 57 7.60 0.69 -14.06
N SER A 58 8.06 1.94 -14.18
CA SER A 58 9.33 2.34 -13.57
C SER A 58 9.24 2.27 -12.04
N THR A 59 10.39 2.23 -11.36
CA THR A 59 10.45 2.23 -9.89
C THR A 59 9.64 3.38 -9.28
N GLY A 60 9.73 4.59 -9.84
CA GLY A 60 8.94 5.74 -9.38
C GLY A 60 7.43 5.58 -9.58
N GLN A 61 7.01 4.93 -10.68
CA GLN A 61 5.60 4.63 -10.92
C GLN A 61 5.06 3.55 -9.96
N GLN A 62 5.86 2.52 -9.67
CA GLN A 62 5.49 1.50 -8.68
C GLN A 62 5.36 2.10 -7.27
N ARG A 63 6.27 3.00 -6.88
CA ARG A 63 6.19 3.75 -5.62
C ARG A 63 4.94 4.60 -5.54
N LEU A 64 4.65 5.39 -6.59
CA LEU A 64 3.44 6.21 -6.63
C LEU A 64 2.18 5.34 -6.54
N LEU A 65 2.16 4.18 -7.19
CA LEU A 65 1.05 3.23 -7.10
C LEU A 65 0.85 2.72 -5.67
N SER A 66 1.95 2.36 -4.98
CA SER A 66 1.91 1.97 -3.56
C SER A 66 1.31 3.08 -2.68
N LEU A 67 1.74 4.32 -2.89
CA LEU A 67 1.22 5.49 -2.16
C LEU A 67 -0.28 5.70 -2.40
N VAL A 68 -0.74 5.56 -3.65
CA VAL A 68 -2.17 5.65 -3.99
C VAL A 68 -2.97 4.55 -3.27
N LEU A 69 -2.44 3.32 -3.18
CA LEU A 69 -3.08 2.25 -2.43
C LEU A 69 -3.18 2.53 -0.94
N ARG A 70 -2.15 3.15 -0.33
CA ARG A 70 -2.19 3.57 1.08
C ARG A 70 -3.23 4.65 1.32
N VAL A 71 -3.34 5.63 0.43
CA VAL A 71 -4.40 6.65 0.48
C VAL A 71 -5.79 6.01 0.35
N ALA A 72 -5.96 5.08 -0.59
CA ALA A 72 -7.22 4.36 -0.76
C ALA A 72 -7.58 3.53 0.49
N GLN A 73 -6.60 2.84 1.08
CA GLN A 73 -6.77 2.10 2.33
C GLN A 73 -7.21 3.00 3.48
N ALA A 74 -6.57 4.16 3.65
CA ALA A 74 -6.91 5.12 4.71
C ALA A 74 -8.32 5.69 4.54
N ARG A 75 -8.74 5.98 3.30
CA ARG A 75 -10.13 6.37 3.00
C ARG A 75 -11.13 5.27 3.35
N PHE A 76 -10.86 4.05 2.88
CA PHE A 76 -11.70 2.88 3.15
C PHE A 76 -11.85 2.63 4.65
N TYR A 77 -10.77 2.83 5.43
CA TYR A 77 -10.82 2.75 6.88
C TYR A 77 -11.81 3.75 7.47
N SER A 78 -11.73 5.03 7.09
CA SER A 78 -12.67 6.06 7.57
C SER A 78 -14.11 5.75 7.20
N GLU A 79 -14.35 5.33 5.95
CA GLU A 79 -15.68 4.99 5.45
C GLU A 79 -16.29 3.79 6.19
N THR A 80 -15.47 2.78 6.51
CA THR A 80 -15.93 1.55 7.15
C THR A 80 -16.12 1.70 8.67
N THR A 81 -15.28 2.51 9.32
CA THR A 81 -15.24 2.61 10.79
C THR A 81 -15.88 3.88 11.33
N GLY A 82 -16.08 4.89 10.49
CA GLY A 82 -16.50 6.23 10.90
C GLY A 82 -15.44 7.03 11.67
N ARG A 83 -14.18 6.54 11.72
CA ARG A 83 -13.09 7.16 12.47
C ARG A 83 -11.99 7.67 11.54
N LYS A 84 -11.41 8.83 11.87
CA LYS A 84 -10.24 9.33 11.15
C LYS A 84 -9.00 8.49 11.50
N PRO A 85 -8.14 8.15 10.53
CA PRO A 85 -6.92 7.39 10.78
C PRO A 85 -5.83 8.28 11.40
N LEU A 86 -4.90 7.63 12.09
CA LEU A 86 -3.57 8.19 12.36
C LEU A 86 -2.66 7.79 11.19
N LEU A 87 -2.02 8.78 10.55
CA LEU A 87 -1.16 8.54 9.40
C LEU A 87 0.32 8.65 9.81
N LEU A 88 1.11 7.65 9.42
CA LEU A 88 2.56 7.62 9.62
C LEU A 88 3.23 7.64 8.24
N LEU A 89 4.05 8.66 7.99
CA LEU A 89 4.73 8.87 6.73
C LEU A 89 6.24 8.83 6.95
N ASP A 90 6.81 7.67 6.70
CA ASP A 90 8.24 7.39 6.94
C ASP A 90 9.07 7.56 5.68
N ASP A 91 9.82 8.66 5.56
CA ASP A 91 10.68 9.06 4.41
C ASP A 91 10.00 9.05 3.02
N VAL A 92 8.69 8.83 2.96
CA VAL A 92 7.93 8.65 1.71
C VAL A 92 7.89 9.91 0.85
N LEU A 93 8.05 11.08 1.46
CA LEU A 93 8.02 12.36 0.75
C LEU A 93 9.34 12.68 0.04
N LEU A 94 10.45 12.08 0.50
CA LEU A 94 11.79 12.33 -0.02
C LEU A 94 11.99 11.69 -1.38
N GLU A 95 11.30 10.57 -1.60
CA GLU A 95 11.32 9.84 -2.87
C GLU A 95 10.51 10.51 -3.98
N LEU A 96 9.77 11.59 -3.66
CA LEU A 96 8.92 12.32 -4.59
C LEU A 96 9.54 13.66 -4.96
N ASP A 97 9.49 13.98 -6.26
CA ASP A 97 9.78 15.34 -6.71
C ASP A 97 8.79 16.35 -6.09
N PRO A 98 9.14 17.64 -6.02
CA PRO A 98 8.31 18.65 -5.35
C PRO A 98 6.86 18.73 -5.86
N GLY A 99 6.63 18.47 -7.16
CA GLY A 99 5.30 18.46 -7.75
C GLY A 99 4.46 17.27 -7.26
N ARG A 100 5.04 16.08 -7.30
CA ARG A 100 4.39 14.86 -6.78
C ARG A 100 4.17 14.91 -5.28
N ARG A 101 5.10 15.49 -4.51
CA ARG A 101 4.97 15.68 -3.06
C ARG A 101 3.74 16.52 -2.70
N ARG A 102 3.55 17.65 -3.39
CA ARG A 102 2.35 18.50 -3.24
C ARG A 102 1.09 17.71 -3.58
N LEU A 103 1.05 17.10 -4.77
CA LEU A 103 -0.11 16.33 -5.22
C LEU A 103 -0.46 15.20 -4.24
N PHE A 104 0.54 14.50 -3.69
CA PHE A 104 0.31 13.44 -2.73
C PHE A 104 -0.32 13.98 -1.44
N ARG A 105 0.22 15.09 -0.88
CA ARG A 105 -0.35 15.75 0.30
C ARG A 105 -1.79 16.19 0.07
N ASP A 106 -2.08 16.82 -1.06
CA ASP A 106 -3.44 17.28 -1.41
C ASP A 106 -4.45 16.13 -1.57
N ARG A 107 -3.96 14.88 -1.72
CA ARG A 107 -4.79 13.69 -1.87
C ARG A 107 -4.88 12.86 -0.59
N LEU A 108 -4.09 13.16 0.44
CA LEU A 108 -4.23 12.51 1.74
C LEU A 108 -5.67 12.69 2.24
N PRO A 109 -6.28 11.64 2.81
CA PRO A 109 -7.58 11.80 3.45
C PRO A 109 -7.46 12.66 4.70
N GLU A 110 -8.60 13.14 5.21
CA GLU A 110 -8.64 13.65 6.56
C GLU A 110 -8.12 12.60 7.54
N ALA A 111 -7.23 13.04 8.42
CA ALA A 111 -6.61 12.24 9.46
C ALA A 111 -6.84 12.91 10.80
N GLU A 112 -6.81 12.12 11.86
CA GLU A 112 -6.85 12.64 13.23
C GLU A 112 -5.52 13.32 13.56
N GLN A 113 -4.43 12.66 13.18
CA GLN A 113 -3.07 13.13 13.36
C GLN A 113 -2.18 12.54 12.26
N ILE A 114 -1.18 13.29 11.85
CA ILE A 114 -0.21 12.87 10.85
C ILE A 114 1.20 13.05 11.42
N PHE A 115 2.01 12.00 11.33
CA PHE A 115 3.44 12.03 11.64
C PHE A 115 4.25 11.90 10.36
N TYR A 116 5.27 12.73 10.24
CA TYR A 116 6.21 12.71 9.14
C TYR A 116 7.63 12.53 9.68
N THR A 117 8.45 11.73 9.01
CA THR A 117 9.90 11.71 9.20
C THR A 117 10.60 12.35 8.00
N PHE A 118 11.74 12.98 8.28
CA PHE A 118 12.58 13.66 7.30
C PHE A 118 14.05 13.50 7.69
N LEU A 119 14.94 13.64 6.72
CA LEU A 119 16.37 13.76 7.00
C LEU A 119 16.71 15.18 7.50
N PRO A 120 17.77 15.32 8.32
CA PRO A 120 18.22 16.64 8.77
C PRO A 120 18.48 17.60 7.62
N GLY A 121 17.95 18.84 7.74
CA GLY A 121 18.17 19.91 6.77
C GLY A 121 17.27 19.87 5.53
N GLU A 122 16.32 18.94 5.45
CA GLU A 122 15.37 18.93 4.34
C GLU A 122 14.23 19.94 4.51
N GLU A 123 13.82 20.56 3.40
CA GLU A 123 12.63 21.38 3.38
C GLU A 123 11.37 20.51 3.56
N THR A 124 10.89 20.51 4.79
CA THR A 124 9.61 19.92 5.22
C THR A 124 8.42 20.56 4.50
N GLY A 125 8.59 21.81 4.05
CA GLY A 125 7.49 22.67 3.61
C GLY A 125 6.55 23.00 4.78
N ARG A 126 5.50 23.80 4.53
CA ARG A 126 4.46 24.00 5.54
C ARG A 126 3.69 22.70 5.76
N ILE A 127 4.01 21.98 6.84
CA ILE A 127 3.30 20.78 7.30
C ILE A 127 2.02 21.14 8.07
N GLY A 128 1.92 22.39 8.51
CA GLY A 128 0.78 23.00 9.20
C GLY A 128 1.30 24.20 9.99
N GLU A 129 0.43 25.11 10.41
CA GLU A 129 0.84 26.19 11.35
C GLU A 129 0.98 25.65 12.78
N ASP A 130 0.27 24.58 13.13
CA ASP A 130 0.24 23.96 14.47
C ASP A 130 1.09 22.67 14.57
N SER A 131 2.04 22.46 13.65
CA SER A 131 2.86 21.22 13.66
C SER A 131 3.98 21.28 14.69
N LEU A 132 4.09 20.25 15.52
CA LEU A 132 5.24 20.04 16.41
C LEU A 132 6.39 19.39 15.63
N THR A 133 7.61 19.86 15.86
CA THR A 133 8.82 19.32 15.25
C THR A 133 9.71 18.73 16.33
N TYR A 134 10.21 17.54 16.09
CA TYR A 134 11.12 16.85 16.99
C TYR A 134 12.38 16.45 16.24
N GLU A 135 13.53 16.63 16.88
CA GLU A 135 14.81 16.12 16.43
C GLU A 135 15.12 14.82 17.18
N MET A 136 15.53 13.78 16.44
CA MET A 136 15.94 12.51 17.02
C MET A 136 17.47 12.45 17.12
N LEU A 137 17.99 12.43 18.35
CA LEU A 137 19.43 12.36 18.65
C LEU A 137 19.68 11.18 19.60
N ASP A 138 20.59 10.28 19.21
CA ASP A 138 20.97 9.10 20.01
C ASP A 138 19.78 8.26 20.53
N GLY A 139 18.70 8.18 19.74
CA GLY A 139 17.47 7.45 20.09
C GLY A 139 16.51 8.20 21.02
N VAL A 140 16.73 9.49 21.27
CA VAL A 140 15.88 10.36 22.10
C VAL A 140 15.27 11.46 21.23
N LEU A 141 13.99 11.77 21.45
CA LEU A 141 13.28 12.86 20.78
C LEU A 141 13.40 14.15 21.60
N HIS A 142 13.80 15.23 20.92
CA HIS A 142 13.91 16.59 21.46
C HIS A 142 13.00 17.52 20.68
N GLU A 143 12.09 18.22 21.35
CA GLU A 143 11.22 19.21 20.69
C GLU A 143 12.05 20.44 20.25
N GLN A 144 11.80 20.91 19.02
CA GLN A 144 12.44 22.10 18.44
C GLN A 144 11.66 23.39 18.73
#